data_AF-A0A7L4QKY6-F1
#
_entry.id   AF-A0A7L4QKY6-F1
#
_cell.length_a   1.000
_cell.length_b   1.000
_cell.length_c   1.000
_cell.angle_alpha   90.00
_cell.angle_beta   90.00
_cell.angle_gamma   90.00
#
_symmetry.space_group_name_H-M   'P 1'
#
loop_
_entity.id
_entity.type
_entity.pdbx_description
1 polymer ?
#
loop_
_entity_poly.entity_id
_entity_poly.type
_entity_poly.pdbx_seq_one_letter_code
_entity_poly.pdbx_strand_id
1 'polypeptide(L)' 'MEIEEQKCQFCGRRAVHFAFAAFVCDDEKCMEKARAERGGPGGHMKRKVEGKSIVIIEDEK' A
#
# COMPACT_ATOMS: atom_id res chain seq x y z
N MET A 1 -9.98 -17.02 -1.63
CA MET A 1 -9.90 -15.64 -2.18
C MET A 1 -9.09 -15.72 -3.45
N GLU A 2 -9.75 -15.65 -4.60
CA GLU A 2 -9.09 -15.63 -5.91
C GLU A 2 -8.79 -14.17 -6.26
N ILE A 3 -7.50 -13.83 -6.46
CA ILE A 3 -7.06 -12.46 -6.75
C ILE A 3 -7.69 -11.95 -8.06
N GLU A 4 -7.93 -12.87 -8.97
CA GLU A 4 -8.45 -12.68 -10.31
C GLU A 4 -9.89 -12.14 -10.38
N GLU A 5 -10.67 -12.26 -9.30
CA GLU A 5 -12.02 -11.66 -9.20
C GLU A 5 -11.98 -10.23 -8.65
N GLN A 6 -10.83 -9.82 -8.10
CA GLN A 6 -10.66 -8.51 -7.49
C GLN A 6 -10.25 -7.47 -8.54
N LYS A 7 -10.62 -6.22 -8.26
CA LYS A 7 -10.20 -5.08 -9.09
C LYS A 7 -8.99 -4.41 -8.45
N CYS A 8 -8.09 -3.92 -9.29
CA CYS A 8 -6.96 -3.10 -8.88
C CYS A 8 -7.49 -1.85 -8.18
N GLN A 9 -7.01 -1.63 -6.96
CA GLN A 9 -7.44 -0.51 -6.12
C GLN A 9 -6.99 0.86 -6.66
N PHE A 10 -6.11 0.90 -7.67
CA PHE A 10 -5.54 2.13 -8.24
C PHE A 10 -6.07 2.50 -9.63
N CYS A 11 -6.44 1.52 -10.46
CA CYS A 11 -6.92 1.78 -11.82
C CYS A 11 -8.23 1.07 -12.19
N GLY A 12 -8.76 0.20 -11.32
CA GLY A 12 -10.02 -0.51 -11.53
C GLY A 12 -9.98 -1.70 -12.51
N ARG A 13 -8.84 -1.97 -13.17
CA ARG A 13 -8.63 -3.18 -13.99
C ARG A 13 -8.61 -4.45 -13.14
N ARG A 14 -8.65 -5.63 -13.76
CA ARG A 14 -8.50 -6.92 -13.06
C ARG A 14 -7.18 -6.96 -12.28
N ALA A 15 -7.25 -7.35 -11.01
CA ALA A 15 -6.07 -7.59 -10.21
C ALA A 15 -5.46 -8.94 -10.59
N VAL A 16 -4.14 -8.97 -10.66
CA VAL A 16 -3.33 -10.18 -10.92
C VAL A 16 -2.37 -10.44 -9.78
N HIS A 17 -2.05 -9.41 -8.98
CA HIS A 17 -1.15 -9.50 -7.85
C HIS A 17 -1.82 -8.99 -6.58
N PHE A 18 -1.46 -9.59 -5.45
CA PHE A 18 -1.73 -9.04 -4.13
C PHE A 18 -0.40 -8.62 -3.51
N ALA A 19 -0.11 -7.32 -3.54
CA ALA A 19 1.16 -6.75 -3.12
C ALA A 19 0.94 -5.51 -2.25
N PHE A 20 1.80 -5.27 -1.26
CA PHE A 20 1.69 -4.13 -0.34
C PHE A 20 0.33 -4.06 0.38
N ALA A 21 -0.26 -5.22 0.69
CA ALA A 21 -1.61 -5.37 1.24
C ALA A 21 -2.73 -4.74 0.37
N ALA A 22 -2.53 -4.69 -0.94
CA ALA A 22 -3.50 -4.18 -1.92
C ALA A 22 -3.61 -5.12 -3.14
N PHE A 23 -4.80 -5.19 -3.72
CA PHE A 23 -5.02 -5.84 -5.02
C PHE A 23 -4.55 -4.90 -6.13
N VAL A 24 -3.59 -5.35 -6.95
CA VAL A 24 -2.98 -4.56 -8.03
C VAL A 24 -2.97 -5.33 -9.35
N CYS A 25 -3.12 -4.60 -10.45
CA CYS A 25 -2.92 -5.15 -11.79
C CYS A 25 -1.42 -5.27 -12.12
N ASP A 26 -1.11 -5.83 -13.29
CA ASP A 26 0.27 -6.04 -13.77
C ASP A 26 1.03 -4.74 -14.11
N ASP A 27 0.33 -3.62 -14.09
CA ASP A 27 0.90 -2.32 -14.43
C ASP A 27 1.85 -1.82 -13.32
N GLU A 28 3.10 -1.58 -13.70
CA GLU A 28 4.15 -1.11 -12.79
C GLU A 28 3.74 0.18 -12.07
N LYS A 29 3.00 1.08 -12.72
CA LYS A 29 2.51 2.33 -12.09
C LYS A 29 1.57 2.06 -10.92
N CYS A 30 0.78 0.98 -10.98
CA CYS A 30 -0.14 0.61 -9.90
C CYS A 30 0.62 -0.07 -8.75
N MET A 31 1.65 -0.87 -9.07
CA MET A 31 2.57 -1.45 -8.08
C MET A 31 3.36 -0.36 -7.34
N GLU A 32 3.90 0.63 -8.06
CA GLU A 32 4.60 1.76 -7.44
C GLU A 32 3.67 2.61 -6.60
N LYS A 33 2.44 2.88 -7.06
CA LYS A 33 1.42 3.56 -6.24
C LYS A 33 1.08 2.77 -4.99
N ALA A 34 0.95 1.45 -5.08
CA ALA A 34 0.71 0.59 -3.92
C ALA A 34 1.86 0.64 -2.91
N ARG A 35 3.10 0.52 -3.39
CA ARG A 35 4.31 0.69 -2.57
C ARG A 35 4.36 2.08 -1.94
N ALA A 36 4.11 3.12 -2.73
CA ALA A 36 4.14 4.49 -2.25
C ALA A 36 3.04 4.73 -1.23
N GLU A 37 1.80 4.27 -1.45
CA GLU A 37 0.64 4.50 -0.57
C GLU A 37 0.67 3.65 0.71
N ARG A 38 1.03 2.38 0.59
CA ARG A 38 0.94 1.41 1.69
C ARG A 38 2.29 1.16 2.37
N GLY A 39 3.40 1.50 1.74
CA GLY A 39 4.75 1.33 2.28
C GLY A 39 5.37 -0.02 1.88
N GLY A 40 6.12 -0.63 2.80
CA GLY A 40 6.84 -1.88 2.56
C GLY A 40 5.93 -3.09 2.26
N PRO A 41 6.51 -4.25 1.91
CA PRO A 41 5.79 -5.42 1.40
C PRO A 41 4.66 -5.98 2.29
N GLY A 42 4.55 -5.56 3.56
CA GLY A 42 3.44 -5.87 4.46
C GLY A 42 2.40 -4.76 4.65
N GLY A 43 2.38 -3.69 3.85
CA GLY A 43 1.52 -2.52 4.08
C GLY A 43 1.92 -1.68 5.29
N HIS A 44 3.14 -1.90 5.79
CA HIS A 44 3.73 -1.13 6.88
C HIS A 44 4.78 -0.16 6.32
N MET A 45 4.66 1.10 6.78
CA MET A 45 5.65 2.18 6.69
C MET A 45 5.60 3.08 5.44
N LYS A 46 4.51 3.83 5.26
CA LYS A 46 4.63 5.16 4.65
C LYS A 46 5.07 6.23 5.67
N ARG A 47 4.80 6.02 6.97
CA ARG A 47 5.17 6.98 8.05
C ARG A 47 6.63 6.98 8.52
N LYS A 48 7.50 6.06 8.04
CA LYS A 48 8.93 6.04 8.43
C LYS A 48 9.89 6.63 7.40
N VAL A 49 9.46 6.87 6.14
CA VAL A 49 10.36 7.31 5.04
C VAL A 49 10.39 8.83 4.86
N GLU A 50 9.40 9.57 5.36
CA GLU A 50 9.33 11.04 5.18
C GLU A 50 10.18 11.83 6.19
N GLY A 51 11.16 11.22 6.87
CA GLY A 51 12.08 11.92 7.79
C GLY A 51 11.43 12.67 8.96
N LYS A 52 10.10 12.65 9.09
CA LYS A 52 9.39 13.16 10.26
C LYS A 52 9.58 12.14 11.36
N SER A 53 10.44 12.48 12.31
CA SER A 53 10.50 11.85 13.62
C SER A 53 9.08 11.61 14.13
N ILE A 54 8.83 10.38 14.57
CA ILE A 54 7.60 10.01 15.25
C ILE A 54 7.51 10.91 16.48
N VAL A 55 6.65 11.93 16.44
CA VAL A 55 6.24 12.62 17.66
C VAL A 55 5.37 11.64 18.40
N ILE A 56 5.95 11.02 19.43
CA ILE A 56 5.17 10.38 20.48
C ILE A 56 4.52 11.55 21.21
N ILE A 57 3.26 11.84 20.89
CA ILE A 57 2.44 12.65 21.77
C ILE A 57 2.11 11.74 22.96
N GLU A 58 2.86 11.89 24.05
CA GLU A 58 2.42 11.40 25.35
C GLU A 58 1.13 12.16 25.67
N ASP A 59 -0.01 11.47 25.54
CA ASP A 59 -1.30 11.93 26.03
C ASP A 59 -1.22 11.90 27.56
N GLU A 60 -0.78 13.01 28.14
CA GLU A 60 -0.79 13.25 29.58
C GLU A 60 -2.24 13.52 30.00
N LYS A 61 -2.82 12.60 30.79
CA LYS A 61 -4.03 12.86 31.56
C LYS A 61 -3.94 12.25 32.95
#